data_AF-A0A559KS94-F1
#
_entry.id   AF-A0A559KS94-F1
#
_cell.length_a   1.000
_cell.length_b   1.000
_cell.length_c   1.000
_cell.angle_alpha   90.00
_cell.angle_beta   90.00
_cell.angle_gamma   90.00
#
_symmetry.space_group_name_H-M   'P 1'
#
loop_
_entity.id
_entity.type
_entity.pdbx_description
1 polymer ?
#
loop_
_entity_poly.entity_id
_entity_poly.type
_entity_poly.pdbx_seq_one_letter_code
_entity_poly.pdbx_strand_id
1 'polypeptide(L)'
;MYISAVLTLFALGFYHAAAASASELEAIEPLFLEFSIQEVLTNTSWIPVVEPWASQYVSAVRDGRYGDAVWARYHIAGDVHDGIVGGTTNMTVLQSIEEDALSYKLNDPEDYAKAQALYAQTSDHDGHKDIIQTLSHIYNQDISHLEARVTYSTTCSTDFNAAKADCTDLLDRMPTRRTNIGNGQGVASWGTCRLRVSRYRGSSTDLTYNTAHAVGRLIESDCSRVPHGFDFPVVSGFSPRNRGHRKVCLSRKNSGCS
;
A
#
# COMPACT_ATOMS: atom_id res chain seq x y z
N MET A 1 34.73 -59.27 -27.63
CA MET A 1 33.56 -59.04 -26.76
C MET A 1 34.01 -58.04 -25.70
N TYR A 2 33.72 -56.75 -25.86
CA TYR A 2 32.54 -56.03 -25.30
C TYR A 2 32.72 -55.81 -23.78
N ILE A 3 32.65 -54.63 -23.13
CA ILE A 3 32.04 -53.32 -23.41
C ILE A 3 32.72 -52.24 -22.54
N SER A 4 32.78 -51.03 -23.12
CA SER A 4 32.95 -49.69 -22.57
C SER A 4 32.45 -49.43 -21.13
N ALA A 5 33.14 -48.55 -20.38
CA ALA A 5 32.55 -47.82 -19.26
C ALA A 5 33.02 -46.36 -19.27
N VAL A 6 32.33 -45.54 -20.07
CA VAL A 6 32.27 -44.08 -19.95
C VAL A 6 30.86 -43.74 -19.48
N LEU A 7 30.69 -43.28 -18.24
CA LEU A 7 29.46 -42.69 -17.65
C LEU A 7 29.88 -42.18 -16.25
N THR A 8 29.58 -40.98 -15.74
CA THR A 8 28.77 -39.84 -16.21
C THR A 8 28.93 -38.69 -15.21
N LEU A 9 29.19 -37.49 -15.75
CA LEU A 9 28.42 -36.24 -15.55
C LEU A 9 28.25 -35.61 -14.15
N PHE A 10 28.81 -34.39 -14.05
CA PHE A 10 28.12 -33.13 -13.73
C PHE A 10 26.82 -33.24 -12.92
N ALA A 11 26.89 -32.89 -11.63
CA ALA A 11 25.74 -32.52 -10.82
C ALA A 11 26.09 -31.36 -9.88
N LEU A 12 26.29 -30.16 -10.43
CA LEU A 12 26.36 -28.90 -9.68
C LEU A 12 25.52 -27.81 -10.36
N GLY A 13 24.33 -28.17 -10.85
CA GLY A 13 23.50 -27.27 -11.67
C GLY A 13 22.08 -26.99 -11.18
N PHE A 14 21.61 -27.59 -10.07
CA PHE A 14 20.17 -27.55 -9.73
C PHE A 14 19.80 -26.82 -8.44
N TYR A 15 20.73 -26.16 -7.76
CA TYR A 15 20.41 -25.41 -6.54
C TYR A 15 20.22 -23.90 -6.74
N HIS A 16 20.50 -23.34 -7.92
CA HIS A 16 20.36 -21.89 -8.17
C HIS A 16 19.00 -21.45 -8.73
N ALA A 17 18.24 -22.33 -9.41
CA ALA A 17 17.00 -21.92 -10.06
C ALA A 17 15.81 -21.78 -9.10
N ALA A 18 15.72 -22.62 -8.05
CA ALA A 18 14.58 -22.63 -7.14
C ALA A 18 14.56 -21.44 -6.16
N ALA A 19 15.72 -20.91 -5.78
CA ALA A 19 15.83 -19.74 -4.89
C ALA A 19 15.45 -18.44 -5.64
N ALA A 20 15.88 -18.30 -6.89
CA ALA A 20 15.50 -17.17 -7.74
C ALA A 20 13.98 -17.14 -8.02
N SER A 21 13.34 -18.30 -8.17
CA SER A 21 11.88 -18.35 -8.39
C SER A 21 11.05 -17.97 -7.16
N ALA A 22 11.56 -18.19 -5.95
CA ALA A 22 10.86 -17.80 -4.72
C ALA A 22 10.96 -16.29 -4.47
N SER A 23 12.12 -15.67 -4.76
CA SER A 23 12.31 -14.22 -4.61
C SER A 23 11.48 -13.40 -5.61
N GLU A 24 11.09 -13.98 -6.75
CA GLU A 24 10.27 -13.27 -7.75
C GLU A 24 8.76 -13.29 -7.44
N LEU A 25 8.32 -14.11 -6.47
CA LEU A 25 6.92 -14.22 -6.04
C LEU A 25 6.56 -13.31 -4.87
N GLU A 26 7.56 -12.86 -4.11
CA GLU A 26 7.37 -11.96 -2.97
C GLU A 26 7.62 -10.51 -3.38
N ALA A 27 6.99 -9.58 -2.68
CA ALA A 27 7.33 -8.16 -2.78
C ALA A 27 8.76 -7.95 -2.30
N ILE A 28 9.48 -7.04 -2.94
CA ILE A 28 10.88 -6.76 -2.60
C ILE A 28 10.96 -6.09 -1.22
N GLU A 29 10.10 -5.10 -0.99
CA GLU A 29 9.82 -4.53 0.32
C GLU A 29 8.41 -3.90 0.31
N PRO A 30 7.72 -3.77 1.46
CA PRO A 30 6.28 -3.52 1.48
C PRO A 30 5.84 -2.06 1.22
N LEU A 31 6.76 -1.10 1.10
CA LEU A 31 6.45 0.34 1.09
C LEU A 31 6.46 0.98 -0.31
N PHE A 32 7.56 0.84 -1.05
CA PHE A 32 7.78 1.44 -2.37
C PHE A 32 7.91 0.43 -3.50
N LEU A 33 8.35 -0.81 -3.19
CA LEU A 33 8.52 -1.92 -4.14
C LEU A 33 7.58 -3.08 -3.79
N GLU A 34 6.30 -2.76 -3.59
CA GLU A 34 5.30 -3.68 -3.05
C GLU A 34 4.79 -4.71 -4.06
N PHE A 35 5.18 -4.57 -5.34
CA PHE A 35 4.84 -5.51 -6.40
C PHE A 35 5.92 -6.57 -6.54
N SER A 36 5.52 -7.84 -6.56
CA SER A 36 6.47 -8.89 -6.96
C SER A 36 6.78 -8.80 -8.46
N ILE A 37 7.94 -9.30 -8.87
CA ILE A 37 8.27 -9.40 -10.30
C ILE A 37 7.20 -10.22 -11.04
N GLN A 38 6.75 -11.32 -10.43
CA GLN A 38 5.72 -12.16 -11.03
C GLN A 38 4.39 -11.39 -11.18
N GLU A 39 3.96 -10.63 -10.18
CA GLU A 39 2.73 -9.83 -10.24
C GLU A 39 2.74 -8.83 -11.40
N VAL A 40 3.90 -8.21 -11.67
CA VAL A 40 4.10 -7.29 -12.81
C VAL A 40 4.10 -8.06 -14.13
N LEU A 41 4.85 -9.17 -14.23
CA LEU A 41 4.97 -9.95 -15.46
C LEU A 41 3.66 -10.62 -15.88
N THR A 42 2.85 -11.10 -14.92
CA THR A 42 1.55 -11.71 -15.21
C THR A 42 0.42 -10.70 -15.30
N ASN A 43 0.71 -9.41 -15.09
CA ASN A 43 -0.29 -8.33 -15.05
C ASN A 43 -1.49 -8.70 -14.15
N THR A 44 -1.17 -9.31 -13.00
CA THR A 44 -2.16 -9.66 -11.96
C THR A 44 -2.18 -8.62 -10.85
N SER A 45 -1.47 -7.51 -11.04
CA SER A 45 -1.54 -6.36 -10.15
C SER A 45 -2.96 -5.80 -10.12
N TRP A 46 -3.27 -5.16 -9.00
CA TRP A 46 -4.56 -4.51 -8.77
C TRP A 46 -4.63 -3.11 -9.39
N ILE A 47 -3.50 -2.58 -9.88
CA ILE A 47 -3.44 -1.40 -10.76
C ILE A 47 -3.20 -1.80 -12.21
N PRO A 48 -3.53 -0.93 -13.17
CA PRO A 48 -2.95 -1.04 -14.50
C PRO A 48 -1.42 -1.17 -14.40
N VAL A 49 -0.86 -2.07 -15.19
CA VAL A 49 0.59 -2.22 -15.38
C VAL A 49 0.85 -1.95 -16.84
N VAL A 50 1.51 -0.81 -17.13
CA VAL A 50 1.68 -0.32 -18.50
C VAL A 50 3.16 -0.29 -18.90
N GLU A 51 3.40 -0.46 -20.20
CA GLU A 51 4.72 -0.29 -20.78
C GLU A 51 5.03 1.20 -21.06
N PRO A 52 6.31 1.63 -20.99
CA PRO A 52 7.52 0.82 -20.76
C PRO A 52 7.85 0.56 -19.28
N TRP A 53 7.03 1.07 -18.36
CA TRP A 53 7.34 1.10 -16.93
C TRP A 53 7.36 -0.28 -16.28
N ALA A 54 6.52 -1.20 -16.74
CA ALA A 54 6.53 -2.60 -16.30
C ALA A 54 7.88 -3.27 -16.57
N SER A 55 8.36 -3.19 -17.82
CA SER A 55 9.66 -3.75 -18.22
C SER A 55 10.81 -3.07 -17.48
N GLN A 56 10.76 -1.75 -17.30
CA GLN A 56 11.77 -1.00 -16.56
C GLN A 56 11.82 -1.39 -15.07
N TYR A 57 10.66 -1.55 -14.43
CA TYR A 57 10.56 -1.99 -13.05
C TYR A 57 11.22 -3.36 -12.85
N VAL A 58 10.84 -4.35 -13.66
CA VAL A 58 11.38 -5.72 -13.55
C VAL A 58 12.89 -5.75 -13.77
N SER A 59 13.38 -5.05 -14.80
CA SER A 59 14.83 -4.96 -15.05
C SER A 59 15.56 -4.27 -13.90
N ALA A 60 15.04 -3.15 -13.41
CA ALA A 60 15.68 -2.39 -12.34
C ALA A 60 15.77 -3.19 -11.04
N VAL A 61 14.70 -3.91 -10.66
CA VAL A 61 14.72 -4.80 -9.49
C VAL A 61 15.76 -5.91 -9.65
N ARG A 62 15.80 -6.59 -10.80
CA ARG A 62 16.77 -7.67 -11.05
C ARG A 62 18.23 -7.19 -11.06
N ASP A 63 18.45 -5.98 -11.56
CA ASP A 63 19.78 -5.36 -11.62
C ASP A 63 20.20 -4.71 -10.28
N GLY A 64 19.34 -4.72 -9.26
CA GLY A 64 19.57 -4.04 -7.98
C GLY A 64 19.64 -2.51 -8.11
N ARG A 65 19.04 -1.93 -9.15
CA ARG A 65 18.92 -0.46 -9.36
C ARG A 65 17.65 0.03 -8.69
N TYR A 66 17.64 0.10 -7.36
CA TYR A 66 16.41 0.32 -6.60
C TYR A 66 15.79 1.71 -6.78
N GLY A 67 16.57 2.75 -7.04
CA GLY A 67 16.07 4.08 -7.38
C GLY A 67 15.27 4.03 -8.68
N ASP A 68 15.83 3.43 -9.72
CA ASP A 68 15.13 3.20 -10.99
C ASP A 68 13.86 2.35 -10.82
N ALA A 69 13.89 1.35 -9.91
CA ALA A 69 12.73 0.52 -9.62
C ALA A 69 11.60 1.32 -8.94
N VAL A 70 11.93 2.15 -7.94
CA VAL A 70 10.95 3.04 -7.28
C VAL A 70 10.38 4.02 -8.29
N TRP A 71 11.23 4.64 -9.12
CA TRP A 71 10.79 5.54 -10.19
C TRP A 71 9.79 4.86 -11.13
N ALA A 72 10.14 3.68 -11.64
CA ALA A 72 9.28 2.91 -12.53
C ALA A 72 7.96 2.53 -11.86
N ARG A 73 7.98 2.15 -10.56
CA ARG A 73 6.77 1.84 -9.79
C ARG A 73 5.79 3.02 -9.74
N TYR A 74 6.26 4.24 -9.53
CA TYR A 74 5.38 5.42 -9.50
C TYR A 74 4.79 5.78 -10.86
N HIS A 75 5.33 5.24 -11.95
CA HIS A 75 4.79 5.43 -13.29
C HIS A 75 4.00 4.23 -13.81
N ILE A 76 4.05 3.09 -13.12
CA ILE A 76 3.60 1.79 -13.64
C ILE A 76 2.10 1.74 -13.97
N ALA A 77 1.30 2.60 -13.32
CA ALA A 77 -0.14 2.75 -13.57
C ALA A 77 -0.47 3.57 -14.84
N GLY A 78 0.51 4.26 -15.43
CA GLY A 78 0.32 5.09 -16.62
C GLY A 78 -0.48 6.37 -16.38
N ASP A 79 -0.63 6.79 -15.12
CA ASP A 79 -1.36 7.97 -14.69
C ASP A 79 -0.46 9.21 -14.53
N VAL A 80 0.84 9.10 -14.82
CA VAL A 80 1.76 10.24 -14.84
C VAL A 80 1.70 10.93 -16.20
N HIS A 81 1.33 12.21 -16.20
CA HIS A 81 1.24 13.05 -17.40
C HIS A 81 2.06 14.31 -17.20
N ASP A 82 2.96 14.62 -18.15
CA ASP A 82 3.88 15.76 -18.07
C ASP A 82 4.69 15.82 -16.75
N GLY A 83 5.04 14.65 -16.22
CA GLY A 83 5.77 14.50 -14.94
C GLY A 83 4.91 14.68 -13.68
N ILE A 84 3.60 14.89 -13.84
CA ILE A 84 2.63 15.08 -12.76
C ILE A 84 1.85 13.79 -12.53
N VAL A 85 1.77 13.37 -11.26
CA VAL A 85 1.06 12.14 -10.86
C VAL A 85 -0.46 12.37 -10.92
N GLY A 86 -1.17 11.53 -11.65
CA GLY A 86 -2.62 11.55 -11.78
C GLY A 86 -3.33 11.46 -10.43
N GLY A 87 -4.39 12.26 -10.27
CA GLY A 87 -5.17 12.31 -9.02
C GLY A 87 -4.56 13.16 -7.90
N THR A 88 -3.35 13.71 -8.06
CA THR A 88 -2.74 14.66 -7.10
C THR A 88 -3.03 16.12 -7.46
N THR A 89 -2.82 17.06 -6.52
CA THR A 89 -2.86 18.50 -6.84
C THR A 89 -1.52 18.94 -7.43
N ASN A 90 -1.25 18.52 -8.67
CA ASN A 90 -0.10 19.00 -9.43
C ASN A 90 1.26 18.62 -8.80
N MET A 91 1.34 17.43 -8.18
CA MET A 91 2.59 16.93 -7.60
C MET A 91 3.43 16.23 -8.66
N THR A 92 4.73 16.49 -8.62
CA THR A 92 5.68 15.69 -9.38
C THR A 92 5.85 14.30 -8.74
N VAL A 93 6.35 13.35 -9.51
CA VAL A 93 6.64 12.00 -8.99
C VAL A 93 7.58 12.04 -7.78
N LEU A 94 8.62 12.87 -7.82
CA LEU A 94 9.54 13.02 -6.70
C LEU A 94 8.86 13.58 -5.45
N GLN A 95 7.97 14.57 -5.60
CA GLN A 95 7.18 15.10 -4.48
C GLN A 95 6.26 14.04 -3.88
N SER A 96 5.64 13.19 -4.71
CA SER A 96 4.83 12.07 -4.22
C SER A 96 5.66 11.04 -3.47
N ILE A 97 6.86 10.71 -3.96
CA ILE A 97 7.80 9.82 -3.25
C ILE A 97 8.21 10.43 -1.90
N GLU A 98 8.52 11.73 -1.85
CA GLU A 98 8.89 12.44 -0.61
C GLU A 98 7.74 12.42 0.42
N GLU A 99 6.51 12.72 0.00
CA GLU A 99 5.34 12.71 0.88
C GLU A 99 5.09 11.30 1.44
N ASP A 100 5.14 10.28 0.58
CA ASP A 100 4.98 8.89 0.99
C ASP A 100 6.10 8.46 1.95
N ALA A 101 7.35 8.86 1.69
CA ALA A 101 8.50 8.57 2.53
C ALA A 101 8.38 9.16 3.94
N LEU A 102 7.97 10.43 4.06
CA LEU A 102 7.69 11.06 5.34
C LEU A 102 6.58 10.30 6.09
N SER A 103 5.52 9.93 5.38
CA SER A 103 4.42 9.15 5.95
C SER A 103 4.83 7.74 6.36
N TYR A 104 5.67 7.05 5.59
CA TYR A 104 6.20 5.73 5.93
C TYR A 104 7.09 5.78 7.15
N LYS A 105 7.99 6.76 7.22
CA LYS A 105 8.86 6.93 8.38
C LYS A 105 8.08 7.19 9.68
N LEU A 106 6.97 7.95 9.63
CA LEU A 106 6.14 8.20 10.81
C LEU A 106 5.35 6.97 11.26
N ASN A 107 4.76 6.25 10.32
CA ASN A 107 3.75 5.25 10.63
C ASN A 107 4.30 3.81 10.65
N ASP A 108 5.29 3.51 9.82
CA ASP A 108 5.89 2.19 9.63
C ASP A 108 7.44 2.25 9.75
N PRO A 109 8.00 2.81 10.85
CA PRO A 109 9.43 3.08 10.96
C PRO A 109 10.31 1.83 10.84
N GLU A 110 9.83 0.66 11.27
CA GLU A 110 10.55 -0.61 11.16
C GLU A 110 10.67 -1.07 9.71
N ASP A 111 9.58 -1.04 8.94
CA ASP A 111 9.61 -1.41 7.53
C ASP A 111 10.38 -0.37 6.71
N TYR A 112 10.30 0.90 7.09
CA TYR A 112 11.12 1.94 6.47
C TYR A 112 12.61 1.70 6.72
N ALA A 113 13.00 1.29 7.94
CA ALA A 113 14.39 0.91 8.23
C ALA A 113 14.86 -0.29 7.41
N LYS A 114 14.00 -1.29 7.17
CA LYS A 114 14.32 -2.43 6.28
C LYS A 114 14.52 -1.99 4.84
N ALA A 115 13.63 -1.11 4.33
CA ALA A 115 13.79 -0.55 2.99
C ALA A 115 15.12 0.22 2.85
N GLN A 116 15.52 0.98 3.87
CA GLN A 116 16.82 1.66 3.88
C GLN A 116 18.01 0.68 3.84
N ALA A 117 17.95 -0.42 4.61
CA ALA A 117 18.99 -1.44 4.60
C ALA A 117 19.12 -2.14 3.23
N LEU A 118 18.01 -2.29 2.50
CA LEU A 118 18.00 -2.77 1.13
C LEU A 118 18.63 -1.74 0.18
N TYR A 119 18.19 -0.48 0.25
CA TYR A 119 18.64 0.59 -0.65
C TYR A 119 20.11 0.98 -0.47
N ALA A 120 20.70 0.72 0.69
CA ALA A 120 22.14 0.85 0.91
C ALA A 120 22.98 -0.07 0.00
N GLN A 121 22.36 -1.10 -0.59
CA GLN A 121 22.99 -2.06 -1.50
C GLN A 121 22.69 -1.75 -2.97
N THR A 122 22.14 -0.57 -3.29
CA THR A 122 21.80 -0.23 -4.67
C THR A 122 23.03 -0.24 -5.58
N SER A 123 22.83 -0.66 -6.82
CA SER A 123 23.86 -0.76 -7.84
C SER A 123 24.48 0.60 -8.18
N ASP A 124 25.77 0.61 -8.50
CA ASP A 124 26.44 1.82 -8.97
C ASP A 124 25.92 2.33 -10.33
N HIS A 125 25.18 1.48 -11.06
CA HIS A 125 24.55 1.80 -12.33
C HIS A 125 23.12 2.33 -12.19
N ASP A 126 22.62 2.53 -10.98
CA ASP A 126 21.31 3.14 -10.73
C ASP A 126 21.27 4.57 -11.29
N GLY A 127 20.30 4.84 -12.17
CA GLY A 127 20.11 6.14 -12.80
C GLY A 127 19.45 7.16 -11.87
N HIS A 128 18.71 6.68 -10.86
CA HIS A 128 17.92 7.49 -9.92
C HIS A 128 18.47 7.41 -8.49
N LYS A 129 19.80 7.61 -8.35
CA LYS A 129 20.46 7.71 -7.03
C LYS A 129 19.94 8.89 -6.21
N ASP A 130 19.40 9.93 -6.85
CA ASP A 130 18.74 11.05 -6.20
C ASP A 130 17.55 10.60 -5.35
N ILE A 131 16.74 9.65 -5.84
CA ILE A 131 15.63 9.06 -5.07
C ILE A 131 16.17 8.35 -3.82
N ILE A 132 17.19 7.51 -3.98
CA ILE A 132 17.81 6.79 -2.84
C ILE A 132 18.38 7.77 -1.81
N GLN A 133 19.04 8.83 -2.27
CA GLN A 133 19.56 9.89 -1.40
C GLN A 133 18.44 10.63 -0.66
N THR A 134 17.34 10.96 -1.33
CA THR A 134 16.17 11.59 -0.71
C THR A 134 15.55 10.70 0.36
N LEU A 135 15.34 9.42 0.07
CA LEU A 135 14.78 8.47 1.04
C LEU A 135 15.69 8.30 2.27
N SER A 136 17.00 8.26 2.06
CA SER A 136 18.01 8.22 3.13
C SER A 136 18.09 9.52 3.92
N HIS A 137 17.97 10.67 3.26
CA HIS A 137 17.90 11.96 3.94
C HIS A 137 16.69 12.02 4.88
N ILE A 138 15.51 11.66 4.37
CA ILE A 138 14.27 11.57 5.15
C ILE A 138 14.45 10.58 6.31
N TYR A 139 15.10 9.43 6.09
CA TYR A 139 15.39 8.46 7.16
C TYR A 139 16.14 9.05 8.34
N ASN A 140 17.11 9.93 8.07
CA ASN A 140 17.97 10.52 9.08
C ASN A 140 17.43 11.85 9.65
N GLN A 141 16.45 12.46 9.00
CA GLN A 141 15.86 13.74 9.40
C GLN A 141 15.05 13.64 10.70
N ASP A 142 15.13 14.60 11.62
CA ASP A 142 14.16 14.66 12.72
C ASP A 142 12.80 15.13 12.18
N ILE A 143 11.84 14.21 12.18
CA ILE A 143 10.46 14.46 11.74
C ILE A 143 9.47 14.43 12.91
N SER A 144 9.95 14.55 14.15
CA SER A 144 9.09 14.65 15.35
C SER A 144 8.08 15.80 15.24
N HIS A 145 8.44 16.89 14.56
CA HIS A 145 7.53 18.00 14.27
C HIS A 145 6.36 17.62 13.33
N LEU A 146 6.50 16.54 12.56
CA LEU A 146 5.44 15.94 11.75
C LEU A 146 4.63 14.88 12.51
N GLU A 147 4.98 14.56 13.77
CA GLU A 147 4.18 13.74 14.70
C GLU A 147 2.86 14.41 15.13
N ALA A 148 2.34 15.35 14.34
CA ALA A 148 0.91 15.56 14.30
C ALA A 148 0.28 14.30 13.71
N ARG A 149 0.20 13.22 14.52
CA ARG A 149 -0.71 12.11 14.25
C ARG A 149 -2.02 12.77 13.83
N VAL A 150 -2.49 12.48 12.63
CA VAL A 150 -3.89 12.70 12.32
C VAL A 150 -4.63 11.71 13.22
N THR A 151 -4.90 12.13 14.46
CA THR A 151 -5.73 11.39 15.38
C THR A 151 -7.12 11.49 14.78
N TYR A 152 -7.49 10.45 14.05
CA TYR A 152 -8.87 10.22 13.69
C TYR A 152 -9.60 10.01 15.00
N SER A 153 -10.30 11.04 15.46
CA SER A 153 -11.34 10.83 16.45
C SER A 153 -12.42 9.94 15.82
N THR A 154 -13.15 9.24 16.66
CA THR A 154 -14.29 8.42 16.26
C THR A 154 -15.54 9.00 16.89
N THR A 155 -16.67 8.87 16.22
CA THR A 155 -17.99 9.18 16.77
C THR A 155 -18.90 8.00 16.49
N CYS A 156 -19.44 7.45 17.57
CA CYS A 156 -20.30 6.27 17.51
C CYS A 156 -21.75 6.67 17.23
N SER A 157 -22.43 5.84 16.45
CA SER A 157 -23.84 6.01 16.10
C SER A 157 -24.66 4.86 16.67
N THR A 158 -25.90 5.17 17.07
CA THR A 158 -26.86 4.13 17.47
C THR A 158 -27.61 3.53 16.28
N ASP A 159 -27.51 4.15 15.11
CA ASP A 159 -28.22 3.78 13.89
C ASP A 159 -27.36 2.92 12.97
N PHE A 160 -28.00 2.18 12.07
CA PHE A 160 -27.31 1.39 11.04
C PHE A 160 -26.26 0.41 11.58
N ASN A 161 -26.54 -0.21 12.73
CA ASN A 161 -25.69 -1.21 13.38
C ASN A 161 -25.40 -2.40 12.45
N ALA A 162 -24.13 -2.64 12.12
CA ALA A 162 -23.65 -3.86 11.47
C ALA A 162 -23.17 -4.86 12.52
N ALA A 163 -23.23 -6.17 12.23
CA ALA A 163 -22.64 -7.18 13.10
C ALA A 163 -21.12 -6.93 13.22
N LYS A 164 -20.59 -6.96 14.46
CA LYS A 164 -19.15 -6.74 14.69
C LYS A 164 -18.31 -7.73 13.88
N ALA A 165 -18.67 -9.02 13.91
CA ALA A 165 -17.97 -10.08 13.19
C ALA A 165 -17.83 -9.78 11.69
N ASP A 166 -18.89 -9.28 11.05
CA ASP A 166 -18.85 -8.89 9.64
C ASP A 166 -17.90 -7.72 9.38
N CYS A 167 -17.81 -6.77 10.33
CA CYS A 167 -16.88 -5.64 10.25
C CYS A 167 -15.43 -6.07 10.49
N THR A 168 -15.18 -6.99 11.42
CA THR A 168 -13.86 -7.58 11.64
C THR A 168 -13.39 -8.31 10.37
N ASP A 169 -14.22 -9.18 9.81
CA ASP A 169 -13.93 -9.89 8.54
C ASP A 169 -13.68 -8.92 7.38
N LEU A 170 -14.49 -7.87 7.26
CA LEU A 170 -14.30 -6.83 6.25
C LEU A 170 -12.90 -6.24 6.35
N LEU A 171 -12.50 -5.82 7.55
CA LEU A 171 -11.23 -5.15 7.79
C LEU A 171 -10.04 -6.12 7.66
N ASP A 172 -10.19 -7.38 8.09
CA ASP A 172 -9.15 -8.41 7.94
C ASP A 172 -8.86 -8.74 6.47
N ARG A 173 -9.89 -8.67 5.61
CA ARG A 173 -9.77 -8.94 4.17
C ARG A 173 -9.46 -7.68 3.36
N MET A 174 -9.57 -6.50 3.96
CA MET A 174 -9.38 -5.25 3.27
C MET A 174 -7.88 -5.03 3.00
N PRO A 175 -7.49 -4.56 1.80
CA PRO A 175 -6.10 -4.21 1.53
C PRO A 175 -5.62 -3.11 2.48
N THR A 176 -4.47 -3.35 3.12
CA THR A 176 -3.75 -2.34 3.91
C THR A 176 -2.72 -1.59 3.07
N ARG A 177 -2.81 -1.67 1.73
CA ARG A 177 -1.91 -0.98 0.79
C ARG A 177 -2.17 0.52 0.81
N ARG A 178 -1.13 1.35 0.60
CA ARG A 178 -1.23 2.82 0.66
C ARG A 178 -1.77 3.48 -0.60
N THR A 179 -2.53 2.75 -1.39
CA THR A 179 -3.16 3.31 -2.59
C THR A 179 -4.29 4.25 -2.25
N ASN A 180 -4.38 5.34 -3.00
CA ASN A 180 -5.53 6.24 -3.06
C ASN A 180 -6.85 5.54 -3.42
N ILE A 181 -7.91 5.83 -2.65
CA ILE A 181 -9.28 5.33 -2.88
C ILE A 181 -9.94 5.99 -4.11
N GLY A 182 -9.41 7.14 -4.55
CA GLY A 182 -9.97 7.92 -5.65
C GLY A 182 -11.37 8.46 -5.35
N ASN A 183 -12.18 8.69 -6.38
CA ASN A 183 -13.47 9.37 -6.27
C ASN A 183 -14.62 8.49 -5.71
N GLY A 184 -14.35 7.21 -5.42
CA GLY A 184 -15.33 6.27 -4.89
C GLY A 184 -15.82 6.64 -3.47
N GLN A 185 -17.07 6.32 -3.17
CA GLN A 185 -17.64 6.46 -1.82
C GLN A 185 -17.77 5.14 -1.06
N GLY A 186 -17.83 4.02 -1.78
CA GLY A 186 -17.74 2.68 -1.20
C GLY A 186 -16.29 2.23 -1.25
N VAL A 187 -15.76 1.78 -0.12
CA VAL A 187 -14.38 1.29 -0.02
C VAL A 187 -14.36 -0.23 0.01
N ALA A 188 -15.14 -0.82 0.91
CA ALA A 188 -15.25 -2.28 1.04
C ALA A 188 -16.60 -2.66 1.68
N SER A 189 -17.03 -3.90 1.46
CA SER A 189 -18.23 -4.46 2.06
C SER A 189 -18.09 -5.96 2.32
N TRP A 190 -18.58 -6.43 3.45
CA TRP A 190 -18.64 -7.84 3.82
C TRP A 190 -19.84 -8.08 4.73
N GLY A 191 -20.68 -9.08 4.41
CA GLY A 191 -21.89 -9.36 5.17
C GLY A 191 -22.77 -8.12 5.39
N THR A 192 -23.06 -7.81 6.65
CA THR A 192 -23.80 -6.61 7.05
C THR A 192 -22.95 -5.34 7.12
N CYS A 193 -21.63 -5.43 7.04
CA CYS A 193 -20.73 -4.30 7.25
C CYS A 193 -20.27 -3.63 5.94
N ARG A 194 -20.13 -2.30 5.99
CA ARG A 194 -19.68 -1.46 4.87
C ARG A 194 -18.75 -0.38 5.37
N LEU A 195 -17.54 -0.34 4.81
CA LEU A 195 -16.60 0.76 4.95
C LEU A 195 -16.80 1.74 3.79
N ARG A 196 -17.03 2.99 4.13
CA ARG A 196 -17.41 4.05 3.18
C ARG A 196 -16.65 5.32 3.48
N VAL A 197 -16.50 6.16 2.46
CA VAL A 197 -15.94 7.51 2.59
C VAL A 197 -16.93 8.57 2.11
N SER A 198 -16.76 9.82 2.58
CA SER A 198 -17.64 10.91 2.18
C SER A 198 -17.42 11.30 0.71
N ARG A 199 -18.25 12.20 0.18
CA ARG A 199 -17.96 12.70 -1.17
C ARG A 199 -16.65 13.46 -1.17
N TYR A 200 -15.85 13.21 -2.19
CA TYR A 200 -14.67 13.98 -2.49
C TYR A 200 -15.08 15.41 -2.89
N ARG A 201 -14.38 16.42 -2.37
CA ARG A 201 -14.69 17.85 -2.57
C ARG A 201 -13.45 18.71 -2.89
N GLY A 202 -12.29 18.11 -3.14
CA GLY A 202 -11.00 18.81 -3.26
C GLY A 202 -10.20 18.41 -4.50
N SER A 203 -8.92 18.75 -4.51
CA SER A 203 -8.00 18.61 -5.65
C SER A 203 -6.85 17.60 -5.44
N SER A 204 -6.67 17.00 -4.26
CA SER A 204 -5.65 15.96 -3.98
C SER A 204 -6.26 14.63 -3.51
N THR A 205 -5.54 13.53 -3.72
CA THR A 205 -5.83 12.23 -3.11
C THR A 205 -5.85 12.33 -1.59
N ASP A 206 -7.03 12.19 -1.00
CA ASP A 206 -7.30 12.59 0.38
C ASP A 206 -7.40 11.42 1.37
N LEU A 207 -7.37 10.18 0.86
CA LEU A 207 -7.47 8.97 1.67
C LEU A 207 -6.99 7.74 0.90
N THR A 208 -6.14 6.94 1.55
CA THR A 208 -5.65 5.66 1.04
C THR A 208 -6.44 4.48 1.62
N TYR A 209 -6.36 3.30 1.00
CA TYR A 209 -6.93 2.07 1.55
C TYR A 209 -6.34 1.76 2.94
N ASN A 210 -5.03 1.92 3.13
CA ASN A 210 -4.38 1.80 4.43
C ASN A 210 -5.01 2.72 5.49
N THR A 211 -5.14 4.01 5.18
CA THR A 211 -5.76 4.99 6.10
C THR A 211 -7.21 4.64 6.39
N ALA A 212 -8.01 4.27 5.38
CA ALA A 212 -9.39 3.85 5.58
C ALA A 212 -9.50 2.59 6.45
N HIS A 213 -8.60 1.63 6.26
CA HIS A 213 -8.52 0.43 7.09
C HIS A 213 -8.19 0.78 8.55
N ALA A 214 -7.16 1.60 8.78
CA ALA A 214 -6.75 2.02 10.13
C ALA A 214 -7.88 2.76 10.86
N VAL A 215 -8.56 3.69 10.18
CA VAL A 215 -9.72 4.39 10.75
C VAL A 215 -10.91 3.46 10.95
N GLY A 216 -11.11 2.50 10.05
CA GLY A 216 -12.08 1.43 10.21
C GLY A 216 -11.86 0.62 11.49
N ARG A 217 -10.61 0.25 11.79
CA ARG A 217 -10.25 -0.45 13.03
C ARG A 217 -10.51 0.39 14.28
N LEU A 218 -10.20 1.69 14.24
CA LEU A 218 -10.52 2.60 15.34
C LEU A 218 -12.04 2.64 15.59
N ILE A 219 -12.84 2.81 14.54
CA ILE A 219 -14.31 2.83 14.66
C ILE A 219 -14.85 1.48 15.16
N GLU A 220 -14.31 0.37 14.67
CA GLU A 220 -14.70 -0.98 15.09
C GLU A 220 -14.44 -1.20 16.58
N SER A 221 -13.28 -0.79 17.08
CA SER A 221 -12.90 -0.85 18.49
C SER A 221 -13.76 0.07 19.35
N ASP A 222 -13.81 1.36 19.01
CA ASP A 222 -14.42 2.39 19.86
C ASP A 222 -15.95 2.31 19.89
N CYS A 223 -16.55 1.86 18.79
CA CYS A 223 -18.01 1.86 18.62
C CYS A 223 -18.63 0.46 18.70
N SER A 224 -17.87 -0.55 19.12
CA SER A 224 -18.39 -1.86 19.45
C SER A 224 -19.28 -1.79 20.69
N ARG A 225 -20.52 -2.25 20.58
CA ARG A 225 -21.45 -2.32 21.71
C ARG A 225 -22.47 -3.44 21.54
N VAL A 226 -23.13 -3.83 22.63
CA VAL A 226 -24.27 -4.75 22.62
C VAL A 226 -25.53 -3.95 22.97
N PRO A 227 -26.37 -3.55 21.99
CA PRO A 227 -27.59 -2.83 22.27
C PRO A 227 -28.62 -3.71 22.98
N HIS A 228 -29.54 -3.10 23.71
CA HIS A 228 -30.67 -3.82 24.32
C HIS A 228 -31.48 -4.56 23.24
N GLY A 229 -31.70 -5.86 23.43
CA GLY A 229 -32.41 -6.72 22.48
C GLY A 229 -31.52 -7.37 21.40
N PHE A 230 -30.19 -7.28 21.53
CA PHE A 230 -29.24 -8.01 20.70
C PHE A 230 -28.42 -8.96 21.58
N ASP A 231 -28.20 -10.18 21.08
CA ASP A 231 -27.34 -11.18 21.75
C ASP A 231 -25.89 -11.15 21.23
N PHE A 232 -25.58 -10.23 20.32
CA PHE A 232 -24.27 -10.10 19.67
C PHE A 232 -23.83 -8.64 19.54
N PRO A 233 -22.51 -8.38 19.55
CA PRO A 233 -21.99 -7.03 19.42
C PRO A 233 -22.19 -6.48 18.00
N VAL A 234 -22.46 -5.19 17.94
CA VAL A 234 -22.63 -4.44 16.71
C VAL A 234 -21.72 -3.21 16.67
N VAL A 235 -21.48 -2.71 15.46
CA VAL A 235 -20.62 -1.56 15.19
C VAL A 235 -21.38 -0.57 14.30
N SER A 236 -21.31 0.71 14.67
CA SER A 236 -21.68 1.82 13.79
C SER A 236 -20.97 3.09 14.24
N GLY A 237 -20.22 3.70 13.34
CA GLY A 237 -19.53 4.95 13.63
C GLY A 237 -18.85 5.58 12.43
N PHE A 238 -18.22 6.72 12.66
CA PHE A 238 -17.55 7.50 11.65
C PHE A 238 -16.44 8.37 12.24
N SER A 239 -15.48 8.75 11.41
CA SER A 239 -14.52 9.79 11.77
C SER A 239 -15.19 11.17 11.63
N PRO A 240 -15.05 12.09 12.61
CA PRO A 240 -15.49 13.46 12.46
C PRO A 240 -14.88 14.13 11.22
N ARG A 241 -15.56 15.17 10.75
CA ARG A 241 -15.09 15.92 9.58
C ARG A 241 -13.82 16.67 9.95
N ASN A 242 -12.72 16.37 9.28
CA ASN A 242 -11.51 17.18 9.33
C ASN A 242 -11.35 17.95 8.00
N ARG A 243 -10.61 19.05 8.01
CA ARG A 243 -10.33 19.85 6.80
C ARG A 243 -9.33 19.19 5.85
N GLY A 244 -8.55 18.22 6.33
CA GLY A 244 -7.48 17.57 5.56
C GLY A 244 -7.85 16.27 4.85
N HIS A 245 -8.97 15.61 5.19
CA HIS A 245 -9.32 14.30 4.63
C HIS A 245 -10.83 14.06 4.62
N ARG A 246 -11.31 13.17 3.75
CA ARG A 246 -12.70 12.69 3.76
C ARG A 246 -13.06 12.01 5.09
N LYS A 247 -14.35 12.00 5.42
CA LYS A 247 -14.86 11.19 6.53
C LYS A 247 -14.81 9.71 6.13
N VAL A 248 -14.42 8.86 7.06
CA VAL A 248 -14.54 7.39 6.96
C VAL A 248 -15.71 6.95 7.83
N CYS A 249 -16.52 6.02 7.35
CA CYS A 249 -17.68 5.47 8.06
C CYS A 249 -17.62 3.93 8.03
N LEU A 250 -18.00 3.30 9.13
CA LEU A 250 -18.15 1.84 9.25
C LEU A 250 -19.52 1.52 9.88
N SER A 251 -20.39 0.83 9.13
CA SER A 251 -21.79 0.56 9.54
C SER A 251 -22.48 -0.34 8.50
N ARG A 252 -23.78 -0.66 8.68
CA ARG A 252 -24.58 -1.35 7.65
C ARG A 252 -25.10 -0.47 6.52
N LYS A 253 -24.94 0.85 6.61
CA LYS A 253 -25.55 1.81 5.66
C LYS A 253 -24.98 1.63 4.24
N ASN A 254 -25.84 1.63 3.24
CA ASN A 254 -25.47 1.37 1.83
C ASN A 254 -25.10 2.65 1.06
N SER A 255 -25.62 3.80 1.48
CA SER A 255 -25.38 5.10 0.85
C SER A 255 -24.26 5.86 1.57
N GLY A 256 -23.53 6.74 0.87
CA GLY A 256 -22.25 7.34 1.27
C GLY A 256 -22.12 7.92 2.69
N CYS A 257 -20.88 8.20 3.11
CA CYS A 257 -20.58 8.74 4.44
C CYS A 257 -20.93 10.24 4.48
N SER A 258 -21.93 10.63 5.28
CA SER A 258 -22.48 11.99 5.37
C SER A 258 -21.90 12.77 6.54
#